data_AF-A0A3D5A7K8-F1
#
_entry.id   AF-A0A3D5A7K8-F1
#
_cell.length_a   1.000
_cell.length_b   1.000
_cell.length_c   1.000
_cell.angle_alpha   90.00
_cell.angle_beta   90.00
_cell.angle_gamma   90.00
#
_symmetry.space_group_name_H-M   'P 1'
#
loop_
_entity.id
_entity.type
_entity.pdbx_description
1 polymer ?
#
loop_
_entity_poly.entity_id
_entity_poly.type
_entity_poly.pdbx_seq_one_letter_code
_entity_poly.pdbx_strand_id
1 'polypeptide(L)' 'MEAYIVAGYRTAVGKAPRGGFRFMRADDLAADVIKHLVASVPNLN' A
#
# COMPACT_ATOMS: atom_id res chain seq x y z
N MET A 1 22.08 -7.22 -14.73
CA MET A 1 21.50 -6.25 -13.77
C MET A 1 20.46 -7.04 -13.05
N GLU A 2 20.70 -7.31 -11.77
CA GLU A 2 19.85 -8.21 -11.00
C GLU A 2 18.76 -7.42 -10.29
N ALA A 3 17.54 -7.95 -10.31
CA ALA A 3 16.39 -7.34 -9.66
C ALA A 3 16.14 -7.98 -8.29
N TYR A 4 15.92 -7.15 -7.28
CA TYR A 4 15.66 -7.60 -5.91
C TYR A 4 14.43 -6.90 -5.32
N ILE A 5 13.71 -7.62 -4.46
CA ILE A 5 12.59 -7.08 -3.71
C ILE A 5 13.15 -6.46 -2.43
N VAL A 6 13.01 -5.14 -2.29
CA VAL A 6 13.57 -4.38 -1.15
C VAL A 6 12.60 -4.30 0.02
N ALA A 7 11.29 -4.16 -0.27
CA ALA A 7 10.24 -4.11 0.74
C ALA A 7 8.89 -4.52 0.12
N GLY A 8 7.94 -4.94 0.96
CA GLY A 8 6.58 -5.26 0.56
C GLY A 8 5.59 -4.90 1.66
N TYR A 9 4.48 -4.25 1.29
CA TYR A 9 3.40 -3.86 2.20
C TYR A 9 2.06 -4.01 1.51
N ARG A 10 0.99 -4.18 2.30
CA ARG A 10 -0.38 -4.31 1.80
C ARG A 10 -1.38 -3.62 2.72
N THR A 11 -2.55 -3.29 2.19
CA THR A 11 -3.66 -2.80 3.01
C THR A 11 -4.19 -3.91 3.93
N ALA A 12 -4.96 -3.53 4.94
CA ALA A 12 -5.88 -4.47 5.57
C ALA A 12 -6.88 -5.00 4.53
N VAL A 13 -7.43 -6.20 4.77
CA VAL A 13 -8.47 -6.77 3.91
C VAL A 13 -9.83 -6.42 4.49
N GLY A 14 -10.57 -5.53 3.82
CA GLY A 14 -11.94 -5.19 4.19
C GLY A 14 -12.95 -6.18 3.63
N LYS A 15 -14.00 -6.50 4.39
CA LYS A 15 -15.12 -7.33 3.92
C LYS A 15 -15.97 -6.58 2.89
N ALA A 16 -16.18 -7.12 1.69
CA ALA A 16 -17.21 -6.59 0.79
C ALA A 16 -18.60 -7.14 1.16
N PRO A 17 -19.72 -6.40 1.02
CA PRO A 17 -19.87 -4.97 0.69
C PRO A 17 -20.00 -4.04 1.93
N ARG A 18 -20.09 -4.60 3.15
CA ARG A 18 -20.33 -3.85 4.40
C ARG A 18 -19.07 -3.63 5.25
N GLY A 19 -17.90 -3.59 4.62
CA GLY A 19 -16.61 -3.42 5.30
C GLY A 19 -16.17 -1.98 5.43
N GLY A 20 -15.06 -1.78 6.14
CA GLY A 20 -14.51 -0.45 6.45
C GLY A 20 -14.09 0.36 5.23
N PHE A 21 -13.70 -0.28 4.13
CA PHE A 21 -13.27 0.39 2.90
C PHE A 21 -14.41 0.67 1.91
N ARG A 22 -15.69 0.46 2.27
CA ARG A 22 -16.82 0.63 1.35
C ARG A 22 -17.00 2.05 0.78
N PHE A 23 -16.41 3.05 1.44
CA PHE A 23 -16.46 4.47 1.04
C PHE A 23 -15.10 5.02 0.59
N MET A 24 -14.10 4.16 0.46
CA MET A 24 -12.76 4.54 0.01
C MET A 24 -12.54 4.04 -1.41
N ARG A 25 -11.93 4.84 -2.27
CA ARG A 25 -11.59 4.37 -3.61
C ARG A 25 -10.36 3.48 -3.55
N ALA A 26 -10.24 2.58 -4.53
CA ALA A 26 -9.08 1.70 -4.65
C ALA A 26 -7.78 2.48 -4.87
N ASP A 27 -7.84 3.61 -5.59
CA ASP A 27 -6.68 4.46 -5.84
C ASP A 27 -6.17 5.14 -4.55
N ASP A 28 -7.07 5.56 -3.67
CA ASP A 28 -6.72 6.14 -2.37
C ASP A 28 -5.99 5.11 -1.50
N LEU A 29 -6.49 3.87 -1.46
CA LEU A 29 -5.86 2.75 -0.78
C LEU A 29 -4.46 2.46 -1.33
N ALA A 30 -4.29 2.50 -2.66
CA ALA A 30 -3.00 2.29 -3.30
C ALA A 30 -2.01 3.42 -2.97
N ALA A 31 -2.47 4.67 -3.01
CA ALA A 31 -1.65 5.84 -2.70
C ALA A 31 -1.13 5.79 -1.26
N ASP A 32 -1.96 5.38 -0.31
CA ASP A 32 -1.55 5.25 1.09
C ASP A 32 -0.52 4.15 1.30
N VAL A 33 -0.65 3.01 0.62
CA VAL A 33 0.35 1.93 0.64
C VAL A 33 1.67 2.40 0.06
N ILE A 34 1.66 3.08 -1.09
CA ILE A 34 2.88 3.57 -1.74
C ILE A 34 3.60 4.59 -0.85
N LYS A 35 2.86 5.56 -0.28
CA LYS A 35 3.43 6.54 0.67
C LYS A 35 4.09 5.85 1.86
N HIS A 36 3.42 4.85 2.43
CA HIS A 36 3.97 4.08 3.54
C HIS A 36 5.23 3.31 3.13
N LEU A 37 5.21 2.63 1.98
CA LEU A 37 6.34 1.85 1.48
C LEU A 37 7.58 2.72 1.26
N VAL A 38 7.42 3.88 0.60
CA VAL A 38 8.52 4.82 0.38
C VAL A 38 9.05 5.35 1.71
N ALA A 39 8.18 5.68 2.66
CA ALA A 39 8.61 6.13 4.00
C ALA A 39 9.33 5.04 4.81
N SER A 40 9.02 3.76 4.56
CA SER A 40 9.65 2.63 5.26
C SER A 40 11.08 2.33 4.81
N VAL A 41 11.51 2.88 3.67
CA VAL A 41 12.87 2.70 3.12
C VAL A 41 13.60 4.05 3.16
N PRO A 42 14.27 4.38 4.29
CA PRO A 42 15.03 5.62 4.36
C PRO A 42 16.14 5.61 3.30
N ASN A 43 16.29 6.73 2.58
CA ASN A 43 17.24 6.93 1.46
C ASN A 43 16.83 6.28 0.12
N LEU A 44 15.54 6.04 -0.12
CA LEU A 44 15.06 5.58 -1.43
C LEU A 44 15.09 6.67 -2.54
N ASN A 45 15.54 7.89 -2.23
CA ASN A 45 15.70 9.01 -3.19
C ASN A 45 17.11 9.61 -3.09
#